data_AF-A0A957FGE8-F1
#
_entry.id   AF-A0A957FGE8-F1
#
_cell.length_a   1.000
_cell.length_b   1.000
_cell.length_c   1.000
_cell.angle_alpha   90.00
_cell.angle_beta   90.00
_cell.angle_gamma   90.00
#
_symmetry.space_group_name_H-M   'P 1'
#
loop_
_entity.id
_entity.type
_entity.pdbx_description
1 polymer ?
#
loop_
_entity_poly.entity_id
_entity_poly.type
_entity_poly.pdbx_seq_one_letter_code
_entity_poly.pdbx_strand_id
1 'polypeptide(L)'
;MNEQTSSQSPRYLSDDDVKKRIQTASLAEVTAAELVSLFMQETAVQQHLPDGRCQQDPRDGAIILYNEVRNRRPHDNKPDAPETAVAKPCPICAGNTTKIVDAAPLSQGFTFINKNMYPVVYPVTERDDGFVGLHFLQWTSSHHDADWHNMPQADRATVLARLAALEQTLLLADAPPLPTAEAWPGGWRSGGRPV
;
A
#
# COMPACT_ATOMS: atom_id res chain seq x y z
N MET A 1 29.78 -27.75 24.14
CA MET A 1 29.94 -26.83 23.00
C MET A 1 28.55 -26.38 22.62
N ASN A 2 28.12 -25.21 23.09
CA ASN A 2 26.83 -24.63 22.71
C ASN A 2 27.05 -23.85 21.42
N GLU A 3 26.48 -24.34 20.32
CA GLU A 3 26.34 -23.56 19.10
C GLU A 3 25.38 -22.40 19.38
N GLN A 4 25.95 -21.21 19.57
CA GLN A 4 25.21 -19.96 19.46
C GLN A 4 24.83 -19.81 17.99
N THR A 5 23.65 -20.32 17.63
CA THR A 5 22.97 -19.91 16.40
C THR A 5 22.59 -18.44 16.56
N SER A 6 23.47 -17.55 16.09
CA SER A 6 23.14 -16.16 15.81
C SER A 6 22.00 -16.16 14.79
N SER A 7 20.74 -16.16 15.25
CA SER A 7 19.58 -16.07 14.36
C SER A 7 19.54 -14.66 13.77
N GLN A 8 20.19 -14.47 12.62
CA GLN A 8 20.05 -13.25 11.85
C GLN A 8 18.58 -13.06 11.48
N SER A 9 18.08 -11.83 11.65
CA SER A 9 16.71 -11.49 11.25
C SER A 9 16.52 -11.75 9.76
N PRO A 10 15.33 -12.25 9.33
CA PRO A 10 15.09 -12.54 7.94
C PRO A 10 15.30 -11.27 7.09
N ARG A 11 16.08 -11.42 6.02
CA ARG A 11 16.40 -10.35 5.05
C ARG A 11 15.59 -10.44 3.75
N TYR A 12 14.60 -11.32 3.74
CA TYR A 12 13.68 -11.49 2.63
C TYR A 12 12.35 -12.05 3.12
N LEU A 13 11.27 -11.79 2.38
CA LEU A 13 9.98 -12.44 2.55
C LEU A 13 10.01 -13.77 1.77
N SER A 14 9.77 -14.89 2.46
CA SER A 14 9.88 -16.22 1.85
C SER A 14 8.78 -16.50 0.82
N ASP A 15 9.09 -17.36 -0.16
CA ASP A 15 8.13 -17.83 -1.16
C ASP A 15 6.86 -18.42 -0.54
N ASP A 16 7.04 -19.21 0.53
CA ASP A 16 5.94 -19.81 1.27
C ASP A 16 5.08 -18.73 1.96
N ASP A 17 5.71 -17.67 2.45
CA ASP A 17 4.99 -16.53 3.04
C ASP A 17 4.22 -15.73 2.01
N VAL A 18 4.79 -15.51 0.82
CA VAL A 18 4.11 -14.86 -0.31
C VAL A 18 2.89 -15.70 -0.71
N LYS A 19 3.07 -16.99 -0.97
CA LYS A 19 1.99 -17.91 -1.38
C LYS A 19 0.84 -17.98 -0.38
N LYS A 20 1.13 -17.97 0.93
CA LYS A 20 0.10 -17.95 2.00
C LYS A 20 -0.68 -16.62 2.10
N ARG A 21 -0.18 -15.56 1.46
CA ARG A 21 -0.76 -14.20 1.54
C ARG A 21 -1.46 -13.75 0.26
N ILE A 22 -1.18 -14.38 -0.88
CA ILE A 22 -1.87 -14.11 -2.14
C ILE A 22 -3.38 -14.42 -1.98
N GLN A 23 -4.23 -13.48 -2.38
CA GLN A 23 -5.69 -13.62 -2.33
C GLN A 23 -6.34 -13.80 -3.70
N THR A 24 -5.59 -13.53 -4.76
CA THR A 24 -6.08 -13.44 -6.14
C THR A 24 -5.17 -14.29 -7.02
N ALA A 25 -5.75 -15.02 -7.97
CA ALA A 25 -4.95 -15.79 -8.91
C ALA A 25 -4.26 -14.88 -9.95
N SER A 26 -4.96 -13.82 -10.38
CA SER A 26 -4.49 -12.86 -11.37
C SER A 26 -5.29 -11.56 -11.27
N LEU A 27 -4.61 -10.41 -11.37
CA LEU A 27 -5.29 -9.11 -11.49
C LEU A 27 -6.18 -8.98 -12.74
N ALA A 28 -5.89 -9.76 -13.79
CA ALA A 28 -6.68 -9.74 -15.03
C ALA A 28 -8.07 -10.38 -14.87
N GLU A 29 -8.27 -11.18 -13.82
CA GLU A 29 -9.51 -11.91 -13.54
C GLU A 29 -10.31 -11.29 -12.39
N VAL A 30 -9.77 -10.26 -11.74
CA VAL A 30 -10.37 -9.62 -10.58
C VAL A 30 -10.94 -8.27 -11.00
N THR A 31 -12.17 -8.01 -10.59
CA THR A 31 -12.84 -6.72 -10.80
C THR A 31 -12.45 -5.70 -9.73
N ALA A 32 -12.60 -4.40 -10.00
CA ALA A 32 -12.37 -3.39 -8.96
C ALA A 32 -13.32 -3.55 -7.75
N ALA A 33 -14.56 -3.96 -7.97
CA ALA A 33 -15.51 -4.23 -6.88
C ALA A 33 -15.03 -5.39 -5.97
N GLU A 34 -14.45 -6.44 -6.55
CA GLU A 34 -13.80 -7.51 -5.79
C GLU A 34 -12.56 -7.01 -5.06
N LEU A 35 -11.73 -6.14 -5.67
CA LEU A 35 -10.60 -5.52 -4.96
C LEU A 35 -11.06 -4.69 -3.76
N VAL A 36 -12.15 -3.91 -3.91
CA VAL A 36 -12.76 -3.17 -2.80
C VAL A 36 -13.20 -4.13 -1.69
N SER A 37 -13.92 -5.20 -2.04
CA SER A 37 -14.38 -6.22 -1.09
C SER A 37 -13.21 -6.88 -0.35
N LEU A 38 -12.17 -7.28 -1.08
CA LEU A 38 -10.93 -7.84 -0.50
C LEU A 38 -10.24 -6.85 0.43
N PHE A 39 -10.24 -5.55 0.08
CA PHE A 39 -9.67 -4.51 0.93
C PHE A 39 -10.44 -4.37 2.24
N MET A 40 -11.77 -4.37 2.18
CA MET A 40 -12.64 -4.25 3.36
C MET A 40 -12.58 -5.45 4.31
N GLN A 41 -12.29 -6.64 3.77
CA GLN A 41 -12.13 -7.88 4.55
C GLN A 41 -10.78 -7.97 5.28
N GLU A 42 -9.83 -7.06 5.03
CA GLU A 42 -8.52 -7.06 5.68
C GLU A 42 -8.60 -6.57 7.13
N THR A 43 -8.71 -7.51 8.08
CA THR A 43 -8.84 -7.19 9.51
C THR A 43 -7.63 -6.43 10.07
N ALA A 44 -6.43 -6.67 9.53
CA ALA A 44 -5.21 -5.96 9.93
C ALA A 44 -5.28 -4.45 9.63
N VAL A 45 -6.06 -4.03 8.63
CA VAL A 45 -6.23 -2.62 8.26
C VAL A 45 -7.26 -1.92 9.15
N GLN A 46 -8.23 -2.66 9.71
CA GLN A 46 -9.34 -2.08 10.49
C GLN A 46 -8.87 -1.33 11.75
N GLN A 47 -7.75 -1.73 12.33
CA GLN A 47 -7.15 -1.07 13.50
C GLN A 47 -6.41 0.24 13.15
N HIS A 48 -6.27 0.51 11.86
CA HIS A 48 -5.42 1.55 11.31
C HIS A 48 -6.13 2.46 10.31
N LEU A 49 -7.47 2.46 10.34
CA LEU A 49 -8.27 3.25 9.41
C LEU A 49 -8.03 4.76 9.57
N PRO A 50 -8.09 5.52 8.47
CA PRO A 50 -7.98 6.97 8.52
C PRO A 50 -9.16 7.58 9.29
N ASP A 51 -8.90 8.73 9.93
CA ASP A 51 -9.91 9.53 10.64
C ASP A 51 -10.92 10.17 9.68
N GLY A 52 -10.68 10.13 8.37
CA GLY A 52 -11.54 10.69 7.32
C GLY A 52 -11.57 12.22 7.26
N ARG A 53 -10.83 12.88 8.16
CA ARG A 53 -10.76 14.34 8.23
C ARG A 53 -9.94 14.88 7.07
N CYS A 54 -10.50 15.85 6.37
CA CYS A 54 -9.79 16.58 5.33
C CYS A 54 -10.10 18.07 5.38
N GLN A 55 -9.25 18.87 4.77
CA GLN A 55 -9.48 20.29 4.62
C GLN A 55 -8.96 20.74 3.26
N GLN A 56 -9.71 21.62 2.60
CA GLN A 56 -9.20 22.32 1.44
C GLN A 56 -8.36 23.51 1.90
N ASP A 57 -7.13 23.61 1.40
CA ASP A 57 -6.29 24.77 1.58
C ASP A 57 -6.90 25.95 0.81
N PRO A 58 -7.24 27.06 1.49
CA PRO A 58 -7.89 28.19 0.83
C PRO A 58 -6.98 28.96 -0.14
N ARG A 59 -5.66 28.68 -0.15
CA ARG A 59 -4.69 29.41 -0.98
C ARG A 59 -4.63 28.89 -2.41
N ASP A 60 -4.68 27.57 -2.57
CA ASP A 60 -4.49 26.89 -3.86
C ASP A 60 -5.55 25.81 -4.14
N GLY A 61 -6.46 25.57 -3.20
CA GLY A 61 -7.49 24.56 -3.33
C GLY A 61 -7.00 23.13 -3.10
N ALA A 62 -5.75 22.93 -2.65
CA ALA A 62 -5.20 21.60 -2.38
C ALA A 62 -5.98 20.91 -1.26
N ILE A 63 -6.16 19.60 -1.38
CA ILE A 63 -6.81 18.80 -0.34
C ILE A 63 -5.73 18.29 0.62
N ILE A 64 -5.91 18.61 1.90
CA ILE A 64 -5.11 18.12 3.01
C ILE A 64 -5.89 16.99 3.68
N LEU A 65 -5.33 15.77 3.67
CA LEU A 65 -5.89 14.62 4.39
C LEU A 65 -5.18 14.49 5.75
N TYR A 66 -5.95 14.51 6.83
CA TYR A 66 -5.46 14.31 8.19
C TYR A 66 -5.62 12.84 8.59
N ASN A 67 -4.56 12.24 9.11
CA ASN A 67 -4.56 10.85 9.56
C ASN A 67 -3.57 10.67 10.72
N GLU A 68 -4.07 10.74 11.95
CA GLU A 68 -3.22 10.63 13.15
C GLU A 68 -2.70 9.20 13.33
N VAL A 69 -3.47 8.20 12.87
CA VAL A 69 -3.14 6.79 13.01
C VAL A 69 -1.85 6.42 12.26
N ARG A 70 -1.53 7.14 11.17
CA ARG A 70 -0.26 6.96 10.43
C ARG A 70 0.99 7.27 11.26
N ASN A 71 0.88 8.06 12.33
CA ASN A 71 2.00 8.28 13.27
C ASN A 71 2.37 7.01 14.06
N ARG A 72 1.51 5.98 14.07
CA ARG A 72 1.77 4.70 14.74
C ARG A 72 2.51 3.71 13.84
N ARG A 73 2.75 4.03 12.57
CA ARG A 73 3.49 3.17 11.63
C ARG A 73 4.87 2.84 12.23
N PRO A 74 5.34 1.59 12.13
CA PRO A 74 6.72 1.28 12.46
C PRO A 74 7.68 2.19 11.68
N HIS A 75 8.41 3.03 12.40
CA HIS A 75 9.47 3.89 11.86
C HIS A 75 10.63 3.99 12.86
N ASP A 76 11.80 4.29 12.35
CA ASP A 76 13.06 4.50 13.05
C ASP A 76 13.33 5.97 13.41
N ASN A 77 12.53 6.92 12.92
CA ASN A 77 12.67 8.37 13.17
C ASN A 77 12.58 8.87 14.63
N LYS A 78 12.61 8.00 15.65
CA LYS A 78 12.71 8.47 17.04
C LYS A 78 14.18 8.80 17.32
N PRO A 79 14.50 9.96 17.93
CA PRO A 79 15.88 10.29 18.27
C PRO A 79 16.48 9.13 19.09
N ASP A 80 17.59 8.60 18.59
CA ASP A 80 18.13 7.31 18.99
C ASP A 80 18.35 7.25 20.50
N ALA A 81 17.86 6.16 21.11
CA ALA A 81 18.50 5.67 22.33
C ALA A 81 19.92 5.20 21.96
N PRO A 82 20.89 5.21 22.90
CA PRO A 82 22.32 5.05 22.61
C PRO A 82 22.64 3.87 21.67
N GLU A 83 23.72 4.03 20.90
CA GLU A 83 24.30 3.21 19.80
C GLU A 83 24.32 1.67 19.99
N THR A 84 23.90 1.16 21.15
CA THR A 84 23.71 -0.26 21.47
C THR A 84 22.32 -0.81 21.12
N ALA A 85 21.42 -0.01 20.53
CA ALA A 85 20.09 -0.48 20.15
C ALA A 85 20.18 -1.48 18.97
N VAL A 86 19.89 -2.75 19.24
CA VAL A 86 19.78 -3.81 18.23
C VAL A 86 18.81 -3.34 17.13
N ALA A 87 19.27 -3.38 15.87
CA ALA A 87 18.46 -3.01 14.72
C ALA A 87 17.15 -3.80 14.73
N LYS A 88 16.00 -3.11 14.69
CA LYS A 88 14.69 -3.77 14.69
C LYS A 88 14.54 -4.60 13.40
N PRO A 89 13.99 -5.83 13.48
CA PRO A 89 13.76 -6.63 12.30
C PRO A 89 12.78 -5.93 11.36
N CYS A 90 13.02 -6.04 10.05
CA CYS A 90 12.10 -5.51 9.05
C CYS A 90 10.75 -6.23 9.18
N PRO A 91 9.63 -5.52 9.43
CA PRO A 91 8.32 -6.17 9.59
C PRO A 91 7.88 -6.89 8.32
N ILE A 92 8.30 -6.41 7.16
CA ILE A 92 7.95 -6.98 5.85
C ILE A 92 8.68 -8.31 5.64
N CYS A 93 9.99 -8.36 5.89
CA CYS A 93 10.75 -9.62 5.79
C CYS A 93 10.30 -10.65 6.83
N ALA A 94 9.81 -10.20 7.99
CA ALA A 94 9.20 -11.06 9.00
C ALA A 94 7.77 -11.52 8.64
N GLY A 95 7.22 -11.10 7.50
CA GLY A 95 5.87 -11.46 7.07
C GLY A 95 4.75 -10.73 7.82
N ASN A 96 5.07 -9.73 8.63
CA ASN A 96 4.11 -8.86 9.33
C ASN A 96 3.60 -7.77 8.38
N THR A 97 2.89 -8.20 7.35
CA THR A 97 2.31 -7.35 6.31
C THR A 97 0.89 -7.83 5.96
N THR A 98 0.13 -7.04 5.23
CA THR A 98 -1.25 -7.40 4.83
C THR A 98 -1.24 -8.50 3.76
N LYS A 99 -2.44 -8.96 3.38
CA LYS A 99 -2.59 -9.85 2.24
C LYS A 99 -2.20 -9.19 0.91
N ILE A 100 -1.74 -10.03 0.01
CA ILE A 100 -1.19 -9.70 -1.31
C ILE A 100 -2.30 -9.85 -2.35
N VAL A 101 -2.50 -8.82 -3.16
CA VAL A 101 -3.48 -8.79 -4.26
C VAL A 101 -2.85 -9.06 -5.62
N ASP A 102 -1.52 -9.08 -5.67
CA ASP A 102 -0.77 -9.44 -6.87
C ASP A 102 0.67 -9.82 -6.54
N ALA A 103 1.22 -10.81 -7.23
CA ALA A 103 2.63 -11.15 -7.14
C ALA A 103 3.13 -11.69 -8.48
N ALA A 104 4.39 -11.43 -8.80
CA ALA A 104 5.05 -12.00 -9.96
C ALA A 104 6.49 -12.40 -9.63
N PRO A 105 6.97 -13.54 -10.16
CA PRO A 105 8.36 -13.95 -9.97
C PRO A 105 9.31 -12.98 -10.66
N LEU A 106 10.49 -12.81 -10.06
CA LEU A 106 11.63 -12.10 -10.63
C LEU A 106 12.77 -13.10 -10.84
N SER A 107 13.89 -12.65 -11.43
CA SER A 107 15.11 -13.47 -11.51
C SER A 107 15.60 -13.93 -10.13
N GLN A 108 15.31 -13.13 -9.09
CA GLN A 108 15.48 -13.48 -7.68
C GLN A 108 14.25 -13.03 -6.87
N GLY A 109 13.54 -13.99 -6.28
CA GLY A 109 12.36 -13.73 -5.45
C GLY A 109 11.15 -13.24 -6.24
N PHE A 110 10.42 -12.27 -5.68
CA PHE A 110 9.14 -11.79 -6.21
C PHE A 110 8.99 -10.27 -6.10
N THR A 111 8.24 -9.67 -7.01
CA THR A 111 7.55 -8.40 -6.77
C THR A 111 6.13 -8.70 -6.30
N PHE A 112 5.56 -7.85 -5.46
CA PHE A 112 4.19 -8.03 -5.01
C PHE A 112 3.52 -6.70 -4.65
N ILE A 113 2.20 -6.70 -4.75
CA ILE A 113 1.35 -5.59 -4.34
C ILE A 113 0.45 -6.06 -3.20
N ASN A 114 0.47 -5.34 -2.10
CA ASN A 114 -0.38 -5.60 -0.95
C ASN A 114 -1.10 -4.32 -0.52
N LYS A 115 -2.09 -4.46 0.37
CA LYS A 115 -2.82 -3.33 0.92
C LYS A 115 -1.91 -2.55 1.88
N ASN A 116 -2.02 -1.23 1.89
CA ASN A 116 -1.32 -0.46 2.91
C ASN A 116 -1.97 -0.72 4.27
N MET A 117 -1.20 -1.21 5.23
CA MET A 117 -1.66 -1.44 6.60
C MET A 117 -2.11 -0.15 7.30
N TYR A 118 -1.59 1.00 6.90
CA TYR A 118 -1.93 2.33 7.43
C TYR A 118 -2.47 3.22 6.30
N PRO A 119 -3.63 2.90 5.71
CA PRO A 119 -4.06 3.56 4.49
C PRO A 119 -4.44 5.03 4.74
N VAL A 120 -4.17 5.88 3.75
CA VAL A 120 -4.56 7.31 3.78
C VAL A 120 -6.04 7.49 3.44
N VAL A 121 -6.58 6.61 2.59
CA VAL A 121 -7.97 6.56 2.15
C VAL A 121 -8.48 5.12 2.29
N TYR A 122 -9.78 4.96 2.53
CA TYR A 122 -10.40 3.64 2.75
C TYR A 122 -11.78 3.59 2.08
N PRO A 123 -12.25 2.43 1.57
CA PRO A 123 -13.44 2.38 0.71
C PRO A 123 -14.77 2.33 1.50
N VAL A 124 -14.97 3.20 2.50
CA VAL A 124 -16.22 3.29 3.28
C VAL A 124 -17.08 4.45 2.79
N THR A 125 -18.33 4.14 2.46
CA THR A 125 -19.30 5.04 1.83
C THR A 125 -20.15 5.86 2.81
N GLU A 126 -20.06 5.61 4.12
CA GLU A 126 -20.89 6.28 5.14
C GLU A 126 -20.24 7.54 5.74
N ARG A 127 -19.29 8.18 5.04
CA ARG A 127 -18.64 9.41 5.52
C ARG A 127 -19.18 10.62 4.77
N ASP A 128 -19.87 11.50 5.50
CA ASP A 128 -20.54 12.69 4.97
C ASP A 128 -19.60 13.72 4.31
N ASP A 129 -18.28 13.59 4.50
CA ASP A 129 -17.24 14.54 4.07
C ASP A 129 -15.94 13.86 3.54
N GLY A 130 -15.96 12.54 3.35
CA GLY A 130 -14.73 11.73 3.29
C GLY A 130 -14.23 11.42 1.88
N PHE A 131 -12.92 11.54 1.68
CA PHE A 131 -12.23 10.92 0.55
C PHE A 131 -12.21 9.40 0.72
N VAL A 132 -12.78 8.70 -0.26
CA VAL A 132 -12.70 7.24 -0.32
C VAL A 132 -11.64 6.83 -1.33
N GLY A 133 -11.11 5.64 -1.16
CA GLY A 133 -10.19 5.05 -2.11
C GLY A 133 -9.52 3.82 -1.57
N LEU A 134 -8.62 3.28 -2.37
CA LEU A 134 -7.78 2.15 -2.03
C LEU A 134 -6.34 2.62 -1.97
N HIS A 135 -5.61 2.22 -0.94
CA HIS A 135 -4.20 2.54 -0.79
C HIS A 135 -3.40 1.23 -0.79
N PHE A 136 -2.68 0.96 -1.87
CA PHE A 136 -1.82 -0.20 -2.03
C PHE A 136 -0.33 0.16 -1.84
N LEU A 137 0.48 -0.84 -1.58
CA LEU A 137 1.94 -0.78 -1.57
C LEU A 137 2.47 -1.73 -2.63
N GLN A 138 3.30 -1.22 -3.53
CA GLN A 138 4.08 -2.05 -4.44
C GLN A 138 5.48 -2.24 -3.87
N TRP A 139 5.86 -3.51 -3.71
CA TRP A 139 7.21 -3.90 -3.34
C TRP A 139 7.95 -4.35 -4.58
N THR A 140 9.09 -3.71 -4.84
CA THR A 140 9.95 -3.99 -5.99
C THR A 140 10.56 -5.38 -5.89
N SER A 141 10.93 -5.81 -4.67
CA SER A 141 11.46 -7.15 -4.40
C SER A 141 11.00 -7.69 -3.05
N SER A 142 10.99 -9.02 -2.93
CA SER A 142 10.89 -9.74 -1.66
C SER A 142 12.22 -9.76 -0.89
N HIS A 143 13.35 -9.40 -1.52
CA HIS A 143 14.66 -9.27 -0.89
C HIS A 143 14.90 -7.83 -0.42
N HIS A 144 15.31 -7.66 0.84
CA HIS A 144 15.38 -6.36 1.50
C HIS A 144 16.30 -5.34 0.82
N ASP A 145 17.44 -5.80 0.30
CA ASP A 145 18.46 -4.94 -0.31
C ASP A 145 18.30 -4.80 -1.82
N ALA A 146 17.33 -5.49 -2.43
CA ALA A 146 17.10 -5.46 -3.86
C ALA A 146 16.05 -4.40 -4.20
N ASP A 147 16.46 -3.38 -4.94
CA ASP A 147 15.61 -2.26 -5.34
C ASP A 147 16.01 -1.71 -6.72
N TRP A 148 15.31 -0.69 -7.22
CA TRP A 148 15.45 -0.16 -8.59
C TRP A 148 16.90 0.04 -9.07
N HIS A 149 17.79 0.50 -8.20
CA HIS A 149 19.16 0.86 -8.54
C HIS A 149 20.08 -0.35 -8.75
N ASN A 150 19.76 -1.50 -8.16
CA ASN A 150 20.57 -2.72 -8.25
C ASN A 150 19.81 -3.94 -8.83
N MET A 151 18.54 -3.76 -9.20
CA MET A 151 17.69 -4.77 -9.84
C MET A 151 18.01 -4.94 -11.34
N PRO A 152 17.98 -6.18 -11.88
CA PRO A 152 18.07 -6.43 -13.31
C PRO A 152 17.02 -5.67 -14.12
N GLN A 153 17.35 -5.29 -15.36
CA GLN A 153 16.43 -4.52 -16.20
C GLN A 153 15.12 -5.28 -16.52
N ALA A 154 15.22 -6.59 -16.76
CA ALA A 154 14.04 -7.42 -17.03
C ALA A 154 13.07 -7.45 -15.84
N ASP A 155 13.61 -7.55 -14.61
CA ASP A 155 12.82 -7.55 -13.38
C ASP A 155 12.11 -6.22 -13.16
N ARG A 156 12.79 -5.10 -13.46
CA ARG A 156 12.18 -3.75 -13.42
C ARG A 156 10.99 -3.62 -14.35
N ALA A 157 11.06 -4.22 -15.55
CA ALA A 157 9.94 -4.25 -16.48
C ALA A 157 8.77 -5.07 -15.92
N THR A 158 9.05 -6.21 -15.27
CA THR A 158 8.02 -7.00 -14.57
C THR A 158 7.33 -6.20 -13.48
N VAL A 159 8.07 -5.48 -12.64
CA VAL A 159 7.51 -4.61 -11.57
C VAL A 159 6.55 -3.58 -12.17
N LEU A 160 6.98 -2.83 -13.20
CA LEU A 160 6.11 -1.83 -13.84
C LEU A 160 4.89 -2.46 -14.50
N ALA A 161 5.04 -3.62 -15.14
CA ALA A 161 3.92 -4.34 -15.75
C ALA A 161 2.87 -4.75 -14.70
N ARG A 162 3.27 -5.12 -13.48
CA ARG A 162 2.32 -5.43 -12.40
C ARG A 162 1.57 -4.20 -11.90
N LEU A 163 2.24 -3.05 -11.81
CA LEU A 163 1.59 -1.78 -11.48
C LEU A 163 0.56 -1.40 -12.55
N ALA A 164 0.94 -1.51 -13.82
CA ALA A 164 0.05 -1.22 -14.95
C ALA A 164 -1.16 -2.16 -14.98
N ALA A 165 -0.98 -3.44 -14.65
CA ALA A 165 -2.09 -4.39 -14.54
C ALA A 165 -3.08 -3.98 -13.44
N LEU A 166 -2.60 -3.55 -12.27
CA LEU A 166 -3.47 -3.04 -11.21
C LEU A 166 -4.21 -1.77 -11.64
N GLU A 167 -3.50 -0.83 -12.24
CA GLU A 167 -4.09 0.42 -12.75
C GLU A 167 -5.18 0.11 -13.78
N GLN A 168 -4.92 -0.81 -14.71
CA GLN A 168 -5.91 -1.24 -15.69
C GLN A 168 -7.17 -1.83 -15.04
N THR A 169 -7.00 -2.69 -14.02
CA THR A 169 -8.13 -3.23 -13.24
C THR A 169 -8.93 -2.11 -12.55
N LEU A 170 -8.26 -1.09 -12.03
CA LEU A 170 -8.91 0.02 -11.33
C LEU A 170 -9.57 1.04 -12.28
N LEU A 171 -9.03 1.26 -13.48
CA LEU A 171 -9.52 2.22 -14.47
C LEU A 171 -10.62 1.66 -15.38
N LEU A 172 -10.59 0.36 -15.70
CA LEU A 172 -11.52 -0.26 -16.65
C LEU A 172 -12.75 -0.91 -16.00
N ALA A 173 -12.85 -0.89 -14.67
CA ALA A 173 -13.94 -1.53 -13.96
C ALA A 173 -15.11 -0.57 -13.70
N ASP A 174 -16.32 -1.13 -13.68
CA ASP A 174 -17.52 -0.58 -13.04
C ASP A 174 -17.33 -0.51 -11.51
N ALA A 175 -16.24 0.11 -11.05
CA ALA A 175 -16.03 0.38 -9.65
C ALA A 175 -17.24 1.19 -9.14
N PRO A 176 -17.83 0.84 -7.99
CA PRO A 176 -18.84 1.71 -7.38
C PRO A 176 -18.26 3.11 -7.33
N PRO A 177 -19.02 4.16 -7.69
CA PRO A 177 -18.48 5.51 -7.77
C PRO A 177 -17.84 5.85 -6.44
N LEU A 178 -16.51 5.79 -6.40
CA LEU A 178 -15.75 6.47 -5.37
C LEU A 178 -16.15 7.93 -5.53
N PRO A 179 -16.74 8.63 -4.53
CA PRO A 179 -17.16 10.01 -4.66
C PRO A 179 -16.17 10.80 -5.50
N THR A 180 -16.65 11.20 -6.68
CA THR A 180 -15.89 12.06 -7.56
C THR A 180 -15.76 13.41 -6.86
N ALA A 181 -14.69 14.15 -7.13
CA ALA A 181 -14.50 15.49 -6.57
C ALA A 181 -15.69 16.46 -6.85
N GLU A 182 -16.53 16.12 -7.83
CA GLU A 182 -17.76 16.83 -8.19
C GLU A 182 -18.92 16.62 -7.20
N ALA A 183 -18.92 15.53 -6.44
CA ALA A 183 -19.95 15.22 -5.44
C ALA A 183 -19.80 16.01 -4.12
N TRP A 184 -18.79 16.88 -4.01
CA TRP A 184 -18.58 17.70 -2.83
C TRP A 184 -19.67 18.78 -2.71
N PRO A 185 -20.31 18.96 -1.53
CA PRO A 185 -21.14 20.12 -1.25
C PRO A 185 -20.26 21.37 -1.19
N GLY A 186 -20.00 21.94 -2.37
CA GLY A 186 -19.00 23.00 -2.59
C GLY A 186 -18.67 23.18 -4.07
N GLY A 187 -18.82 22.14 -4.89
CA GLY A 187 -18.69 22.17 -6.35
C GLY A 187 -17.28 22.47 -6.83
N TRP A 188 -16.70 21.56 -7.59
CA TRP A 188 -15.51 21.84 -8.40
C TRP A 188 -15.91 22.86 -9.50
N ARG A 189 -15.78 24.16 -9.23
CA ARG A 189 -15.81 25.15 -10.30
C ARG A 189 -14.48 25.03 -11.02
N SER A 190 -14.50 24.39 -12.19
CA SER A 190 -13.38 24.46 -13.14
C SER A 190 -13.04 25.94 -13.31
N GLY A 191 -11.88 26.32 -12.76
CA GLY A 191 -11.36 27.68 -12.83
C GLY A 191 -11.01 27.98 -14.28
N GLY A 192 -12.01 28.34 -15.08
CA GLY A 192 -11.79 29.07 -16.31
C GLY A 192 -11.01 30.32 -15.93
N ARG A 193 -9.75 30.39 -16.38
CA ARG A 193 -8.97 31.62 -16.26
C ARG A 193 -9.78 32.73 -16.94
N PRO A 194 -10.05 33.85 -16.27
CA PRO A 194 -10.47 35.03 -17.01
C PRO A 194 -9.30 35.45 -17.89
N VAL A 195 -9.58 35.63 -19.18
CA VAL A 195 -8.70 36.31 -20.13
C VAL A 195 -8.76 37.80 -19.86
#